data_AF-A0A7C2IBB0-F1
#
_entry.id   AF-A0A7C2IBB0-F1
#
_cell.length_a   1.000
_cell.length_b   1.000
_cell.length_c   1.000
_cell.angle_alpha   90.00
_cell.angle_beta   90.00
_cell.angle_gamma   90.00
#
_symmetry.space_group_name_H-M   'P 1'
#
loop_
_entity.id
_entity.type
_entity.pdbx_description
1 polymer ?
#
loop_
_entity_poly.entity_id
_entity_poly.type
_entity_poly.pdbx_seq_one_letter_code
_entity_poly.pdbx_strand_id
1 'polypeptide(L)' 'MGTAAGRDVPFDIKKHTKIARKEARESRFWLNIVTAAELLQDPEVPSLIQEADELVRILSGIITSATRR' A
#
# COMPACT_ATOMS: atom_id res chain seq x y z
N MET A 1 -27.21 -7.24 25.48
CA MET A 1 -26.53 -5.93 25.44
C MET A 1 -25.04 -6.19 25.65
N GLY A 2 -24.30 -6.49 24.57
CA GLY A 2 -22.87 -6.82 24.63
C GLY A 2 -22.09 -5.71 23.94
N THR A 3 -21.33 -4.95 24.72
CA THR A 3 -20.58 -3.78 24.25
C THR A 3 -19.43 -4.21 23.34
N ALA A 4 -19.57 -3.98 22.04
CA ALA A 4 -18.50 -4.10 21.04
C ALA A 4 -17.50 -2.93 21.12
N ALA A 5 -17.13 -2.52 22.34
CA ALA A 5 -16.18 -1.45 22.61
C ALA A 5 -14.85 -2.09 23.04
N GLY A 6 -14.03 -2.48 22.07
CA GLY A 6 -12.73 -3.10 22.37
C GLY A 6 -12.12 -3.90 21.22
N ARG A 7 -12.33 -3.50 19.96
CA ARG A 7 -11.50 -4.01 18.87
C ARG A 7 -10.28 -3.09 18.82
N ASP A 8 -9.20 -3.51 19.48
CA ASP A 8 -8.05 -2.64 19.79
C ASP A 8 -7.49 -1.92 18.54
N VAL A 9 -7.40 -0.59 18.62
CA VAL A 9 -6.88 0.32 17.58
C VAL A 9 -5.58 -0.18 16.89
N PRO A 10 -4.62 -0.82 17.58
CA PRO A 10 -3.42 -1.39 16.94
C PRO A 10 -3.70 -2.51 15.92
N PHE A 11 -4.73 -3.34 16.15
CA PHE A 11 -5.13 -4.37 15.20
C PHE A 11 -5.68 -3.73 13.92
N ASP A 12 -6.47 -2.67 14.09
CA ASP A 12 -7.12 -1.98 12.99
C ASP A 12 -6.09 -1.27 12.10
N ILE A 13 -5.15 -0.53 12.70
CA ILE A 13 -4.03 0.11 11.99
C ILE A 13 -3.24 -0.95 11.19
N LYS A 14 -2.90 -2.09 11.79
CA LYS A 14 -2.17 -3.16 11.09
C LYS A 14 -2.94 -3.70 9.88
N LYS A 15 -4.25 -3.88 10.00
CA LYS A 15 -5.11 -4.35 8.91
C LYS A 15 -5.16 -3.31 7.79
N HIS A 16 -5.41 -2.04 8.12
CA HIS A 16 -5.46 -0.95 7.16
C HIS A 16 -4.12 -0.77 6.43
N THR A 17 -2.99 -0.85 7.12
CA THR A 17 -1.65 -0.77 6.50
C THR A 17 -1.39 -1.93 5.54
N LYS A 18 -1.85 -3.15 5.87
CA LYS A 18 -1.76 -4.30 4.95
C LYS A 18 -2.57 -4.10 3.67
N ILE A 19 -3.77 -3.53 3.79
CA ILE A 19 -4.62 -3.20 2.64
C ILE A 19 -3.93 -2.12 1.81
N ALA A 20 -3.52 -1.01 2.40
CA ALA A 20 -2.81 0.06 1.69
C ALA A 20 -1.58 -0.46 0.93
N ARG A 21 -0.82 -1.39 1.52
CA ARG A 21 0.35 -1.99 0.85
C ARG A 21 -0.06 -2.84 -0.35
N LYS A 22 -1.17 -3.58 -0.25
CA LYS A 22 -1.71 -4.36 -1.38
C LYS A 22 -2.12 -3.42 -2.51
N GLU A 23 -2.87 -2.37 -2.19
CA GLU A 23 -3.32 -1.40 -3.19
C GLU A 23 -2.13 -0.67 -3.85
N ALA A 24 -1.09 -0.27 -3.09
CA ALA A 24 0.11 0.34 -3.68
C ALA A 24 0.86 -0.61 -4.65
N ARG A 25 0.89 -1.92 -4.34
CA ARG A 25 1.47 -2.93 -5.26
C ARG A 25 0.64 -3.07 -6.53
N GLU A 26 -0.68 -3.09 -6.42
CA GLU A 26 -1.59 -3.19 -7.56
C GLU A 26 -1.51 -1.94 -8.44
N SER A 27 -1.50 -0.74 -7.86
CA SER A 27 -1.28 0.51 -8.59
C SER A 27 0.04 0.49 -9.35
N ARG A 28 1.15 0.10 -8.68
CA ARG A 28 2.45 -0.03 -9.34
C ARG A 28 2.41 -1.03 -10.50
N PHE A 29 1.74 -2.17 -10.32
CA PHE A 29 1.58 -3.18 -11.37
C PHE A 29 0.83 -2.62 -12.58
N TRP A 30 -0.29 -1.94 -12.36
CA TRP A 30 -1.08 -1.33 -13.43
C TRP A 30 -0.31 -0.23 -14.16
N LEU A 31 0.42 0.62 -13.44
CA LEU A 31 1.29 1.64 -14.05
C LEU A 31 2.35 0.99 -14.96
N ASN A 32 2.98 -0.11 -14.52
CA ASN A 32 3.93 -0.84 -15.37
C ASN A 32 3.25 -1.46 -16.61
N ILE A 33 2.03 -2.00 -16.48
CA ILE A 33 1.28 -2.54 -17.62
C ILE A 33 0.95 -1.44 -18.63
N VAL A 34 0.41 -0.30 -18.19
CA VAL A 34 0.01 0.76 -19.13
C VAL A 34 1.22 1.38 -19.83
N THR A 35 2.36 1.47 -19.16
CA THR A 35 3.64 1.86 -19.78
C THR A 35 4.11 0.82 -20.79
N ALA A 36 4.16 -0.47 -20.41
CA ALA A 36 4.66 -1.54 -21.26
C ALA A 36 3.76 -1.80 -22.49
N ALA A 37 2.46 -1.56 -22.36
CA ALA A 37 1.49 -1.67 -23.43
C ALA A 37 1.36 -0.37 -24.26
N GLU A 38 2.17 0.65 -23.97
CA GLU A 38 2.16 1.96 -24.65
C GLU A 38 0.77 2.64 -24.64
N LEU A 39 -0.06 2.32 -23.64
CA LEU A 39 -1.43 2.83 -23.50
C LEU A 39 -1.49 4.25 -22.94
N LEU A 40 -0.42 4.68 -22.27
CA LEU A 40 -0.29 6.00 -21.66
C LEU A 40 1.13 6.52 -21.83
N GLN A 41 1.30 7.60 -22.60
CA GLN A 41 2.56 8.33 -22.77
C GLN A 41 2.53 9.62 -21.96
N ASP A 42 2.47 9.46 -20.63
CA ASP A 42 2.49 10.57 -19.69
C ASP A 42 3.86 10.59 -18.96
N PRO A 43 4.60 11.71 -18.99
CA PRO A 43 5.91 11.84 -18.36
C PRO A 43 5.89 11.69 -16.83
N GLU A 44 4.73 11.76 -16.18
CA GLU A 44 4.58 11.54 -14.73
C GLU A 44 4.52 10.04 -14.36
N VAL A 45 4.27 9.14 -15.32
CA VAL A 45 4.14 7.70 -15.00
C VAL A 45 5.40 7.12 -14.35
N PRO A 46 6.63 7.43 -14.79
CA PRO A 46 7.84 7.00 -14.09
C PRO A 46 7.91 7.44 -12.63
N SER A 47 7.53 8.69 -12.29
CA SER A 47 7.51 9.16 -10.91
C SER A 47 6.43 8.46 -10.10
N LEU A 48 5.23 8.24 -10.66
CA LEU A 48 4.17 7.48 -9.99
C LEU A 48 4.56 6.02 -9.70
N ILE A 49 5.31 5.37 -10.61
CA ILE A 49 5.84 4.02 -10.37
C ILE A 49 6.84 4.02 -9.22
N GLN A 50 7.72 5.03 -9.16
CA GLN A 50 8.69 5.20 -8.08
C GLN A 50 7.98 5.44 -6.74
N GLU A 51 7.07 6.41 -6.68
CA GLU A 51 6.30 6.75 -5.47
C GLU A 51 5.51 5.54 -4.96
N ALA A 52 4.92 4.75 -5.85
CA ALA A 52 4.23 3.51 -5.47
C ALA A 52 5.19 2.47 -4.87
N ASP A 53 6.44 2.35 -5.35
CA ASP A 53 7.47 1.50 -4.72
C ASP A 53 7.84 2.01 -3.32
N GLU A 54 8.03 3.32 -3.17
CA GLU A 54 8.35 3.96 -1.90
C GLU A 54 7.24 3.72 -0.87
N LEU A 55 5.97 3.87 -1.27
CA LEU A 55 4.82 3.53 -0.42
C LEU A 55 4.84 2.05 0.00
N VAL A 56 5.14 1.12 -0.92
CA VAL A 56 5.25 -0.31 -0.59
C VAL A 56 6.34 -0.56 0.46
N ARG A 57 7.49 0.12 0.36
CA ARG A 57 8.60 0.00 1.31
C ARG A 57 8.23 0.57 2.68
N ILE A 58 7.66 1.78 2.72
CA ILE A 58 7.23 2.44 3.96
C ILE A 58 6.18 1.59 4.69
N LEU A 59 5.12 1.16 3.98
CA LEU A 59 4.04 0.35 4.56
C LEU A 59 4.56 -1.02 5.03
N SER A 60 5.53 -1.61 4.32
CA SER A 60 6.21 -2.84 4.77
C SER A 60 7.02 -2.62 6.04
N GLY A 61 7.71 -1.48 6.15
CA GLY A 61 8.42 -1.07 7.36
C GLY A 61 7.48 -0.93 8.56
N ILE A 62 6.34 -0.25 8.38
CA ILE A 62 5.30 -0.10 9.42
C ILE A 62 4.77 -1.46 9.88
N ILE A 63 4.41 -2.35 8.95
CA ILE A 63 3.90 -3.70 9.29
C ILE A 63 4.95 -4.50 10.06
N THR A 64 6.22 -4.41 9.66
CA THR A 64 7.33 -5.13 10.30
C THR A 64 7.59 -4.59 11.71
N SER A 65 7.64 -3.26 11.86
CA SER A 65 7.79 -2.59 13.15
C SER A 65 6.64 -2.92 14.10
N ALA A 66 5.39 -2.90 13.60
CA ALA A 66 4.21 -3.27 14.38
C ALA A 66 4.13 -4.77 14.74
N THR A 67 4.97 -5.63 14.14
CA THR A 67 5.01 -7.07 14.41
C THR A 67 6.15 -7.47 15.34
N ARG A 68 7.25 -6.71 15.41
CA ARG A 68 8.28 -6.87 16.46
C ARG A 68 7.74 -6.32 17.79
N ARG A 69 7.07 -7.18 18.55
CA ARG A 69 6.87 -7.04 19.99
C ARG A 69 7.44 -8.26 20.67
#